data_AF-A0A539E0G5-F1
#
_entry.id   AF-A0A539E0G5-F1
#
_cell.length_a   1.000
_cell.length_b   1.000
_cell.length_c   1.000
_cell.angle_alpha   90.00
_cell.angle_beta   90.00
_cell.angle_gamma   90.00
#
_symmetry.space_group_name_H-M   'P 1'
#
loop_
_entity.id
_entity.type
_entity.pdbx_description
1 polymer ?
#
loop_
_entity_poly.entity_id
_entity_poly.type
_entity_poly.pdbx_seq_one_letter_code
_entity_poly.pdbx_strand_id
1 'polypeptide(L)'
;MMTSRKQRVAIGIALTAAMAASLYTGTAQADPKQYDAFVGVGSDTTQDVMNAFAGNANNIQYTPVASGTATGNKQLISFDAAIPAGVSDQCITPKIGLSTYTRPNGSSAGRRALYASSGLSVAGWTGSTSTTGVPICATAVDISGTVDYARSSSGPANGDTSTLTTYIPFGRDGMSFGYYRAAGAPVTSLTRAQLTTLFTTGPQVIDGVRIVPCGIQTSSGTYSFWQTVTTATAAQENTATSECNNLQVGGVAVGRSQESDALQLKTRGDALAAVAGQANSQVVIGYSAANFISVSNGASTSTIPSTVNVGIGAISDAGGGVVLGSPIIGATAPFTPNPTFYANSVFGRNVYNVLPTSVATGGGNAAIKALFVSTFTDATQTTIVTPSRICAATSTINTFGFLAISTCGSTTLKGNYLTGVS
;
A
#
# COMPACT_ATOMS: atom_id res chain seq x y z
N MET A 1 -19.98 -75.12 -9.07
CA MET A 1 -19.88 -74.01 -10.05
C MET A 1 -20.70 -72.84 -9.48
N MET A 2 -20.05 -72.01 -8.66
CA MET A 2 -20.65 -70.92 -7.88
C MET A 2 -20.15 -69.60 -8.49
N THR A 3 -21.03 -68.82 -9.09
CA THR A 3 -20.73 -67.51 -9.67
C THR A 3 -21.07 -66.42 -8.64
N SER A 4 -20.03 -65.76 -8.11
CA SER A 4 -20.13 -64.70 -7.11
C SER A 4 -20.68 -63.40 -7.72
N ARG A 5 -21.78 -62.87 -7.14
CA ARG A 5 -22.28 -61.52 -7.40
C ARG A 5 -21.40 -60.50 -6.64
N LYS A 6 -20.66 -59.66 -7.37
CA LYS A 6 -19.93 -58.51 -6.79
C LYS A 6 -20.91 -57.38 -6.46
N GLN A 7 -21.01 -57.04 -5.17
CA GLN A 7 -21.70 -55.84 -4.69
C GLN A 7 -20.95 -54.59 -5.15
N ARG A 8 -21.66 -53.66 -5.78
CA ARG A 8 -21.15 -52.35 -6.21
C ARG A 8 -21.20 -51.39 -5.03
N VAL A 9 -20.02 -50.98 -4.55
CA VAL A 9 -19.86 -49.83 -3.64
C VAL A 9 -20.01 -48.56 -4.48
N ALA A 10 -20.98 -47.72 -4.14
CA ALA A 10 -21.16 -46.41 -4.72
C ALA A 10 -20.09 -45.45 -4.15
N ILE A 11 -19.10 -45.11 -4.97
CA ILE A 11 -18.15 -44.04 -4.68
C ILE A 11 -18.83 -42.73 -5.10
N GLY A 12 -19.17 -41.90 -4.11
CA GLY A 12 -19.68 -40.56 -4.34
C GLY A 12 -18.60 -39.69 -4.99
N ILE A 13 -18.89 -39.24 -6.21
CA ILE A 13 -18.05 -38.27 -6.92
C ILE A 13 -18.29 -36.90 -6.29
N ALA A 14 -17.28 -36.40 -5.56
CA ALA A 14 -17.18 -34.99 -5.24
C ALA A 14 -16.97 -34.22 -6.55
N LEU A 15 -17.98 -33.47 -6.98
CA LEU A 15 -17.86 -32.49 -8.07
C LEU A 15 -16.95 -31.35 -7.58
N THR A 16 -15.65 -31.49 -7.80
CA THR A 16 -14.71 -30.38 -7.79
C THR A 16 -15.10 -29.43 -8.91
N ALA A 17 -15.68 -28.28 -8.55
CA ALA A 17 -15.84 -27.16 -9.46
C ALA A 17 -14.43 -26.70 -9.87
N ALA A 18 -14.04 -27.02 -11.11
CA ALA A 18 -12.81 -26.60 -11.71
C ALA A 18 -12.79 -25.06 -11.79
N MET A 19 -12.02 -24.43 -10.90
CA MET A 19 -11.63 -23.04 -11.07
C MET A 19 -10.77 -22.98 -12.32
N ALA A 20 -11.21 -22.23 -13.33
CA ALA A 20 -10.35 -21.85 -14.45
C ALA A 20 -9.31 -20.84 -13.94
N ALA A 21 -8.34 -21.32 -13.18
CA ALA A 21 -7.05 -20.66 -13.04
C ALA A 21 -6.33 -20.91 -14.38
N SER A 22 -6.38 -19.92 -15.27
CA SER A 22 -5.49 -19.87 -16.42
C SER A 22 -4.06 -19.74 -15.89
N LEU A 23 -3.41 -20.89 -15.69
CA LEU A 23 -1.98 -21.04 -15.41
C LEU A 23 -1.21 -20.52 -16.63
N TYR A 24 -0.90 -19.23 -16.63
CA TYR A 24 0.17 -18.68 -17.46
C TYR A 24 1.40 -18.51 -16.59
N THR A 25 2.31 -19.49 -16.65
CA THR A 25 3.70 -19.32 -16.23
C THR A 25 4.40 -18.47 -17.29
N GLY A 26 4.32 -17.15 -17.14
CA GLY A 26 5.08 -16.18 -17.94
C GLY A 26 6.05 -15.42 -17.04
N THR A 27 7.22 -15.11 -17.57
CA THR A 27 8.26 -14.29 -16.92
C THR A 27 7.70 -12.93 -16.49
N ALA A 28 7.94 -12.53 -15.23
CA ALA A 28 7.68 -11.20 -14.64
C ALA A 28 6.44 -10.48 -15.20
N GLN A 29 5.24 -10.88 -14.76
CA GLN A 29 4.00 -10.24 -15.20
C GLN A 29 3.70 -9.01 -14.35
N ALA A 30 4.00 -7.84 -14.90
CA ALA A 30 3.83 -6.52 -14.29
C ALA A 30 2.38 -6.10 -14.02
N ASP A 31 1.44 -6.51 -14.87
CA ASP A 31 0.04 -6.08 -14.79
C ASP A 31 -0.93 -7.28 -15.04
N PRO A 32 -2.08 -7.36 -14.34
CA PRO A 32 -3.04 -8.46 -14.50
C PRO A 32 -3.68 -8.51 -15.90
N LYS A 33 -3.83 -9.72 -16.47
CA LYS A 33 -4.49 -9.96 -17.78
C LYS A 33 -5.92 -10.50 -17.67
N GLN A 34 -6.55 -10.38 -16.50
CA GLN A 34 -7.92 -10.86 -16.32
C GLN A 34 -8.91 -9.83 -16.86
N TYR A 35 -9.80 -10.28 -17.74
CA TYR A 35 -10.71 -9.40 -18.49
C TYR A 35 -12.07 -9.18 -17.81
N ASP A 36 -12.33 -9.88 -16.71
CA ASP A 36 -13.59 -9.83 -15.98
C ASP A 36 -13.39 -9.80 -14.46
N ALA A 37 -12.78 -8.71 -13.99
CA ALA A 37 -12.42 -8.48 -12.59
C ALA A 37 -12.60 -7.01 -12.20
N PHE A 38 -12.69 -6.75 -10.89
CA PHE A 38 -12.71 -5.39 -10.36
C PHE A 38 -11.29 -4.83 -10.30
N VAL A 39 -11.07 -3.67 -10.93
CA VAL A 39 -9.76 -3.02 -11.07
C VAL A 39 -9.45 -2.12 -9.88
N GLY A 40 -8.26 -2.31 -9.31
CA GLY A 40 -7.68 -1.46 -8.27
C GLY A 40 -6.38 -0.77 -8.66
N VAL A 41 -6.22 0.47 -8.19
CA VAL A 41 -5.02 1.32 -8.37
C VAL A 41 -4.72 2.14 -7.10
N GLY A 42 -3.57 2.81 -7.02
CA GLY A 42 -3.30 3.81 -5.98
C GLY A 42 -2.13 3.51 -5.07
N SER A 43 -2.38 3.31 -3.77
CA SER A 43 -1.32 3.18 -2.76
C SER A 43 -0.30 2.10 -3.12
N ASP A 44 0.97 2.50 -3.14
CA ASP A 44 2.15 1.63 -3.14
C ASP A 44 2.27 0.89 -1.80
N THR A 45 1.93 1.55 -0.68
CA THR A 45 1.94 0.93 0.65
C THR A 45 1.16 -0.39 0.74
N THR A 46 0.04 -0.51 0.02
CA THR A 46 -0.84 -1.68 0.12
C THR A 46 -0.93 -2.43 -1.20
N GLN A 47 -0.07 -2.14 -2.18
CA GLN A 47 -0.19 -2.77 -3.50
C GLN A 47 0.06 -4.27 -3.39
N ASP A 48 1.09 -4.71 -2.66
CA ASP A 48 1.52 -6.10 -2.71
C ASP A 48 0.53 -7.04 -2.01
N VAL A 49 -0.07 -6.62 -0.89
CA VAL A 49 -1.14 -7.38 -0.24
C VAL A 49 -2.38 -7.47 -1.13
N MET A 50 -2.68 -6.42 -1.90
CA MET A 50 -3.79 -6.44 -2.86
C MET A 50 -3.47 -7.29 -4.10
N ASN A 51 -2.20 -7.34 -4.52
CA ASN A 51 -1.72 -8.25 -5.56
C ASN A 51 -1.83 -9.71 -5.10
N ALA A 52 -1.49 -9.99 -3.85
CA ALA A 52 -1.68 -11.31 -3.25
C ALA A 52 -3.17 -11.70 -3.19
N PHE A 53 -4.07 -10.77 -2.85
CA PHE A 53 -5.52 -11.02 -3.00
C PHE A 53 -5.96 -11.20 -4.46
N ALA A 54 -5.25 -10.62 -5.43
CA ALA A 54 -5.47 -10.87 -6.86
C ALA A 54 -4.89 -12.23 -7.33
N GLY A 55 -4.15 -12.93 -6.46
CA GLY A 55 -3.62 -14.28 -6.70
C GLY A 55 -2.11 -14.35 -6.95
N ASN A 56 -1.40 -13.23 -7.09
CA ASN A 56 0.05 -13.25 -7.23
C ASN A 56 0.70 -11.99 -6.66
N ALA A 57 1.74 -12.15 -5.85
CA ALA A 57 2.63 -11.06 -5.46
C ALA A 57 4.07 -11.57 -5.46
N ASN A 58 5.00 -10.80 -6.00
CA ASN A 58 6.42 -11.17 -6.10
C ASN A 58 6.66 -12.55 -6.76
N ASN A 59 5.90 -12.90 -7.80
CA ASN A 59 5.91 -14.22 -8.44
C ASN A 59 5.51 -15.39 -7.51
N ILE A 60 5.03 -15.11 -6.29
CA ILE A 60 4.46 -16.10 -5.36
C ILE A 60 2.96 -16.18 -5.63
N GLN A 61 2.47 -17.40 -5.81
CA GLN A 61 1.04 -17.67 -6.01
C GLN A 61 0.30 -17.65 -4.67
N TYR A 62 -0.82 -16.94 -4.64
CA TYR A 62 -1.75 -16.87 -3.52
C TYR A 62 -3.12 -17.34 -3.96
N THR A 63 -3.96 -17.78 -3.02
CA THR A 63 -5.37 -18.04 -3.34
C THR A 63 -6.07 -16.72 -3.63
N PRO A 64 -6.56 -16.48 -4.86
CA PRO A 64 -7.21 -15.23 -5.20
C PRO A 64 -8.52 -15.09 -4.44
N VAL A 65 -8.82 -13.87 -4.02
CA VAL A 65 -10.07 -13.52 -3.39
C VAL A 65 -11.13 -13.28 -4.48
N ALA A 66 -12.23 -14.02 -4.39
CA ALA A 66 -13.34 -13.95 -5.33
C ALA A 66 -14.68 -13.78 -4.61
N SER A 67 -15.61 -13.12 -5.28
CA SER A 67 -17.01 -13.10 -4.86
C SER A 67 -17.64 -14.50 -4.99
N GLY A 68 -18.84 -14.70 -4.44
CA GLY A 68 -19.47 -16.02 -4.46
C GLY A 68 -19.96 -16.45 -5.85
N THR A 69 -20.33 -17.72 -5.98
CA THR A 69 -20.91 -18.26 -7.22
C THR A 69 -22.19 -17.54 -7.63
N ALA A 70 -23.03 -17.18 -6.64
CA ALA A 70 -24.25 -16.40 -6.87
C ALA A 70 -23.97 -15.00 -7.45
N THR A 71 -22.76 -14.48 -7.31
CA THR A 71 -22.33 -13.18 -7.84
C THR A 71 -21.31 -13.31 -8.97
N GLY A 72 -21.21 -14.50 -9.58
CA GLY A 72 -20.42 -14.76 -10.77
C GLY A 72 -18.92 -14.97 -10.53
N ASN A 73 -18.49 -15.28 -9.30
CA ASN A 73 -17.08 -15.53 -8.97
C ASN A 73 -16.11 -14.41 -9.40
N LYS A 74 -16.58 -13.16 -9.46
CA LYS A 74 -15.75 -12.01 -9.85
C LYS A 74 -14.57 -11.85 -8.89
N GLN A 75 -13.37 -11.75 -9.45
CA GLN A 75 -12.13 -11.50 -8.71
C GLN A 75 -11.83 -10.00 -8.65
N LEU A 76 -10.87 -9.64 -7.81
CA LEU A 76 -10.20 -8.35 -7.90
C LEU A 76 -8.89 -8.50 -8.67
N ILE A 77 -8.50 -7.43 -9.35
CA ILE A 77 -7.16 -7.21 -9.86
C ILE A 77 -6.58 -5.93 -9.29
N SER A 78 -5.26 -5.88 -9.16
CA SER A 78 -4.53 -4.78 -8.57
C SER A 78 -3.38 -4.43 -9.51
N PHE A 79 -3.36 -3.20 -10.01
CA PHE A 79 -2.26 -2.66 -10.78
C PHE A 79 -1.25 -2.01 -9.85
N ASP A 80 0.03 -2.25 -10.11
CA ASP A 80 1.13 -1.71 -9.31
C ASP A 80 1.18 -0.19 -9.38
N ALA A 81 1.44 0.44 -8.24
CA ALA A 81 1.58 1.89 -8.13
C ALA A 81 2.93 2.36 -8.71
N ALA A 82 3.98 1.57 -8.46
CA ALA A 82 5.29 1.75 -9.05
C ALA A 82 5.38 1.06 -10.42
N ILE A 83 6.41 1.42 -11.19
CA ILE A 83 6.74 0.72 -12.45
C ILE A 83 7.30 -0.67 -12.07
N PRO A 84 6.71 -1.77 -12.53
CA PRO A 84 7.19 -3.10 -12.21
C PRO A 84 8.53 -3.37 -12.92
N ALA A 85 9.31 -4.29 -12.36
CA ALA A 85 10.59 -4.67 -12.94
C ALA A 85 10.43 -5.17 -14.38
N GLY A 86 11.23 -4.62 -15.30
CA GLY A 86 11.19 -4.98 -16.72
C GLY A 86 10.20 -4.16 -17.56
N VAL A 87 9.42 -3.25 -16.96
CA VAL A 87 8.57 -2.29 -17.67
C VAL A 87 9.30 -0.95 -17.79
N SER A 88 9.26 -0.35 -18.98
CA SER A 88 9.98 0.90 -19.27
C SER A 88 9.12 2.17 -19.23
N ASP A 89 7.80 2.02 -19.12
CA ASP A 89 6.85 3.13 -19.07
C ASP A 89 5.93 3.07 -17.84
N GLN A 90 5.17 4.14 -17.62
CA GLN A 90 4.20 4.24 -16.52
C GLN A 90 2.79 3.82 -16.93
N CYS A 91 2.60 3.20 -18.09
CA CYS A 91 1.29 3.01 -18.68
C CYS A 91 0.58 1.77 -18.15
N ILE A 92 -0.74 1.89 -18.04
CA ILE A 92 -1.64 0.77 -17.77
C ILE A 92 -2.88 0.89 -18.68
N THR A 93 -3.40 -0.27 -19.09
CA THR A 93 -4.69 -0.40 -19.80
C THR A 93 -5.57 -1.35 -19.01
N PRO A 94 -6.30 -0.87 -17.98
CA PRO A 94 -6.85 -1.79 -16.99
C PRO A 94 -8.02 -2.65 -17.47
N LYS A 95 -8.73 -2.22 -18.51
CA LYS A 95 -9.82 -2.97 -19.15
C LYS A 95 -9.66 -2.91 -20.66
N ILE A 96 -9.85 -4.04 -21.34
CA ILE A 96 -9.76 -4.12 -22.80
C ILE A 96 -10.71 -3.12 -23.44
N GLY A 97 -10.24 -2.42 -24.48
CA GLY A 97 -11.04 -1.50 -25.27
C GLY A 97 -11.30 -0.15 -24.59
N LEU A 98 -10.79 0.05 -23.38
CA LEU A 98 -10.80 1.35 -22.70
C LEU A 98 -9.42 2.03 -22.78
N SER A 99 -9.37 3.28 -22.34
CA SER A 99 -8.20 4.15 -22.45
C SER A 99 -6.97 3.62 -21.70
N THR A 100 -5.80 3.82 -22.31
CA THR A 100 -4.48 3.68 -21.66
C THR A 100 -4.11 4.97 -20.96
N TYR A 101 -3.57 4.89 -19.75
CA TYR A 101 -3.17 6.07 -19.00
C TYR A 101 -2.02 5.81 -18.02
N THR A 102 -1.41 6.89 -17.52
CA THR A 102 -0.33 6.83 -16.51
C THR A 102 -0.85 6.23 -15.21
N ARG A 103 -0.21 5.19 -14.70
CA ARG A 103 -0.58 4.47 -13.47
C ARG A 103 -0.68 5.43 -12.26
N PRO A 104 -1.77 5.35 -11.47
CA PRO A 104 -1.89 6.14 -10.26
C PRO A 104 -0.90 5.65 -9.18
N ASN A 105 0.04 6.51 -8.77
CA ASN A 105 1.04 6.21 -7.73
C ASN A 105 0.73 6.97 -6.43
N GLY A 106 0.39 6.22 -5.38
CA GLY A 106 0.05 6.75 -4.07
C GLY A 106 -1.46 6.85 -3.81
N SER A 107 -1.83 6.95 -2.53
CA SER A 107 -3.24 6.94 -2.09
C SER A 107 -4.06 8.09 -2.69
N SER A 108 -3.47 9.28 -2.82
CA SER A 108 -4.15 10.45 -3.38
C SER A 108 -4.37 10.32 -4.88
N ALA A 109 -3.37 9.80 -5.61
CA ALA A 109 -3.48 9.51 -7.03
C ALA A 109 -4.54 8.44 -7.30
N GLY A 110 -4.56 7.35 -6.54
CA GLY A 110 -5.55 6.28 -6.67
C GLY A 110 -6.99 6.77 -6.46
N ARG A 111 -7.22 7.55 -5.41
CA ARG A 111 -8.55 8.14 -5.15
C ARG A 111 -8.99 9.09 -6.27
N ARG A 112 -8.08 9.90 -6.81
CA ARG A 112 -8.37 10.77 -7.97
C ARG A 112 -8.70 9.95 -9.22
N ALA A 113 -8.01 8.84 -9.47
CA ALA A 113 -8.31 7.96 -10.59
C ALA A 113 -9.68 7.27 -10.44
N LEU A 114 -10.01 6.78 -9.24
CA LEU A 114 -11.35 6.25 -8.95
C LEU A 114 -12.44 7.31 -9.17
N TYR A 115 -12.18 8.54 -8.74
CA TYR A 115 -13.09 9.66 -8.91
C TYR A 115 -13.33 10.01 -10.39
N ALA A 116 -12.26 10.08 -11.18
CA ALA A 116 -12.38 10.26 -12.63
C ALA A 116 -13.08 9.08 -13.31
N SER A 117 -12.80 7.86 -12.88
CA SER A 117 -13.39 6.66 -13.47
C SER A 117 -14.88 6.49 -13.18
N SER A 118 -15.34 6.96 -12.03
CA SER A 118 -16.74 6.88 -11.62
C SER A 118 -17.63 7.98 -12.23
N GLY A 119 -17.08 8.82 -13.11
CA GLY A 119 -17.80 9.95 -13.71
C GLY A 119 -18.16 11.05 -12.72
N LEU A 120 -17.53 11.02 -11.53
CA LEU A 120 -17.79 11.98 -10.47
C LEU A 120 -16.91 13.24 -10.68
N SER A 121 -15.84 13.16 -11.48
CA SER A 121 -14.98 14.27 -11.92
C SER A 121 -15.30 14.72 -13.35
N VAL A 122 -15.19 16.03 -13.62
CA VAL A 122 -15.20 16.59 -14.99
C VAL A 122 -13.81 16.76 -15.61
N ALA A 123 -12.73 16.59 -14.83
CA ALA A 123 -11.39 17.00 -15.22
C ALA A 123 -10.56 15.92 -15.98
N GLY A 124 -11.13 14.73 -16.21
CA GLY A 124 -10.37 13.58 -16.71
C GLY A 124 -9.21 13.18 -15.78
N TRP A 125 -8.38 12.24 -16.21
CA TRP A 125 -7.16 11.84 -15.50
C TRP A 125 -5.93 12.43 -16.16
N THR A 126 -5.18 13.27 -15.43
CA THR A 126 -4.01 14.00 -15.93
C THR A 126 -2.67 13.32 -15.67
N GLY A 127 -2.67 12.13 -15.07
CA GLY A 127 -1.46 11.40 -14.68
C GLY A 127 -0.94 11.78 -13.28
N SER A 128 -0.12 10.91 -12.70
CA SER A 128 0.74 11.26 -11.57
C SER A 128 1.98 11.95 -12.14
N THR A 129 2.37 13.12 -11.61
CA THR A 129 3.60 13.82 -12.03
C THR A 129 4.76 12.82 -12.08
N SER A 130 5.41 12.73 -13.24
CA SER A 130 6.42 11.70 -13.50
C SER A 130 7.61 11.83 -12.55
N THR A 131 8.15 10.69 -12.15
CA THR A 131 9.57 10.59 -11.84
C THR A 131 10.33 11.13 -13.06
N THR A 132 11.19 12.12 -12.86
CA THR A 132 11.94 12.78 -13.95
C THR A 132 12.54 11.76 -14.91
N GLY A 133 12.23 11.86 -16.20
CA GLY A 133 12.80 11.02 -17.26
C GLY A 133 11.98 9.81 -17.70
N VAL A 134 10.81 9.53 -17.12
CA VAL A 134 9.92 8.45 -17.60
C VAL A 134 8.78 9.01 -18.46
N PRO A 135 8.50 8.46 -19.67
CA PRO A 135 7.40 8.89 -20.51
C PRO A 135 6.03 8.78 -19.81
N ILE A 136 5.23 9.86 -19.88
CA ILE A 136 3.80 9.84 -19.54
C ILE A 136 2.99 9.33 -20.73
N CYS A 137 1.90 8.62 -20.49
CA CYS A 137 1.17 7.89 -21.53
C CYS A 137 0.26 8.80 -22.35
N ALA A 138 -0.39 9.75 -21.68
CA ALA A 138 -1.20 10.81 -22.26
C ALA A 138 -1.53 11.85 -21.19
N THR A 139 -1.65 13.11 -21.60
CA THR A 139 -2.11 14.21 -20.75
C THR A 139 -3.63 14.34 -20.88
N ALA A 140 -4.36 14.23 -19.77
CA ALA A 140 -5.83 14.34 -19.68
C ALA A 140 -6.61 13.29 -20.51
N VAL A 141 -6.79 12.11 -19.91
CA VAL A 141 -7.49 10.97 -20.51
C VAL A 141 -8.82 10.76 -19.82
N ASP A 142 -9.89 10.49 -20.58
CA ASP A 142 -11.12 9.95 -20.00
C ASP A 142 -10.89 8.48 -19.60
N ILE A 143 -11.00 8.22 -18.30
CA ILE A 143 -10.78 6.89 -17.72
C ILE A 143 -12.08 6.31 -17.13
N SER A 144 -13.23 6.82 -17.56
CA SER A 144 -14.55 6.35 -17.15
C SER A 144 -14.67 4.83 -17.25
N GLY A 145 -15.13 4.20 -16.18
CA GLY A 145 -15.33 2.75 -16.07
C GLY A 145 -14.07 1.89 -15.97
N THR A 146 -12.86 2.45 -16.02
CA THR A 146 -11.59 1.69 -15.94
C THR A 146 -11.17 1.27 -14.53
N VAL A 147 -11.60 1.96 -13.46
CA VAL A 147 -11.21 1.74 -12.05
C VAL A 147 -12.45 1.50 -11.20
N ASP A 148 -12.44 0.41 -10.44
CA ASP A 148 -13.57 0.01 -9.59
C ASP A 148 -13.31 0.30 -8.10
N TYR A 149 -12.05 0.31 -7.67
CA TYR A 149 -11.65 0.68 -6.31
C TYR A 149 -10.27 1.36 -6.27
N ALA A 150 -10.01 2.12 -5.20
CA ALA A 150 -8.70 2.69 -4.93
C ALA A 150 -8.11 2.12 -3.64
N ARG A 151 -6.79 1.99 -3.61
CA ARG A 151 -6.03 1.62 -2.42
C ARG A 151 -5.58 2.87 -1.67
N SER A 152 -5.68 2.89 -0.34
CA SER A 152 -5.26 4.02 0.49
C SER A 152 -4.62 3.60 1.81
N SER A 153 -3.43 4.11 2.11
CA SER A 153 -2.76 3.98 3.41
C SER A 153 -3.06 5.15 4.37
N SER A 154 -4.08 5.93 4.05
CA SER A 154 -4.61 7.02 4.87
C SER A 154 -6.12 7.07 4.83
N GLY A 155 -6.72 7.56 5.91
CA GLY A 155 -8.14 7.89 5.94
C GLY A 155 -8.45 9.18 5.15
N PRO A 156 -9.71 9.65 5.20
CA PRO A 156 -10.06 10.97 4.71
C PRO A 156 -9.30 12.06 5.49
N ALA A 157 -9.20 13.25 4.89
CA ALA A 157 -8.54 14.38 5.54
C ALA A 157 -9.27 14.75 6.85
N ASN A 158 -8.56 15.33 7.81
CA ASN A 158 -9.20 15.76 9.06
C ASN A 158 -10.26 16.84 8.77
N GLY A 159 -11.43 16.73 9.39
CA GLY A 159 -12.56 17.64 9.17
C GLY A 159 -13.34 17.41 7.87
N ASP A 160 -13.01 16.36 7.13
CA ASP A 160 -13.77 15.95 5.95
C ASP A 160 -15.13 15.37 6.36
N THR A 161 -16.20 16.04 5.92
CA THR A 161 -17.60 15.69 6.23
C THR A 161 -18.36 15.11 5.03
N SER A 162 -17.68 14.94 3.89
CA SER A 162 -18.33 14.48 2.67
C SER A 162 -18.67 12.99 2.74
N THR A 163 -19.71 12.59 2.02
CA THR A 163 -20.23 11.22 2.00
C THR A 163 -20.00 10.51 0.67
N LEU A 164 -19.12 11.04 -0.17
CA LEU A 164 -19.02 10.64 -1.57
C LEU A 164 -18.21 9.37 -1.80
N THR A 165 -17.17 9.18 -0.99
CA THR A 165 -16.38 7.93 -0.96
C THR A 165 -16.47 7.27 0.41
N THR A 166 -16.35 5.95 0.43
CA THR A 166 -16.33 5.13 1.63
C THR A 166 -14.96 4.48 1.76
N TYR A 167 -14.31 4.66 2.93
CA TYR A 167 -13.01 4.12 3.27
C TYR A 167 -13.21 2.85 4.08
N ILE A 168 -13.03 1.71 3.43
CA ILE A 168 -13.30 0.39 4.00
C ILE A 168 -11.98 -0.15 4.57
N PRO A 169 -11.80 -0.16 5.90
CA PRO A 169 -10.55 -0.59 6.48
C PRO A 169 -10.41 -2.11 6.35
N PHE A 170 -9.21 -2.61 6.11
CA PHE A 170 -8.97 -4.06 6.04
C PHE A 170 -7.84 -4.55 6.93
N GLY A 171 -6.91 -3.67 7.32
CA GLY A 171 -5.80 -4.01 8.18
C GLY A 171 -5.25 -2.79 8.88
N ARG A 172 -4.28 -3.03 9.77
CA ARG A 172 -3.56 -2.00 10.52
C ARG A 172 -2.07 -2.08 10.25
N ASP A 173 -1.47 -0.92 10.09
CA ASP A 173 -0.03 -0.73 9.86
C ASP A 173 0.58 0.03 11.04
N GLY A 174 1.85 -0.22 11.29
CA GLY A 174 2.69 0.54 12.21
C GLY A 174 3.62 1.43 11.41
N MET A 175 3.58 2.73 11.68
CA MET A 175 4.49 3.70 11.07
C MET A 175 5.65 3.96 12.02
N SER A 176 6.87 3.79 11.53
CA SER A 176 8.09 4.21 12.23
C SER A 176 8.98 4.95 11.24
N PHE A 177 10.28 5.00 11.50
CA PHE A 177 11.27 5.52 10.57
C PHE A 177 12.15 4.39 10.04
N GLY A 178 12.36 4.36 8.73
CA GLY A 178 13.41 3.58 8.09
C GLY A 178 14.71 4.36 8.24
N TYR A 179 15.83 3.67 8.42
CA TYR A 179 17.14 4.29 8.55
C TYR A 179 18.20 3.57 7.73
N TYR A 180 19.20 4.34 7.31
CA TYR A 180 20.42 3.81 6.71
C TYR A 180 21.61 4.72 7.03
N ARG A 181 22.75 4.08 7.32
CA ARG A 181 24.03 4.75 7.58
C ARG A 181 25.12 4.00 6.83
N ALA A 182 25.88 4.70 5.99
CA ALA A 182 26.90 4.06 5.15
C ALA A 182 28.11 3.57 5.96
N ALA A 183 28.49 4.29 7.02
CA ALA A 183 29.59 3.95 7.91
C ALA A 183 29.25 4.21 9.38
N GLY A 184 29.71 3.33 10.28
CA GLY A 184 29.43 3.39 11.72
C GLY A 184 28.09 2.78 12.12
N ALA A 185 27.82 2.74 13.43
CA ALA A 185 26.59 2.16 13.99
C ALA A 185 25.40 3.13 13.84
N PRO A 186 24.26 2.73 13.26
CA PRO A 186 23.13 3.64 13.12
C PRO A 186 22.47 3.97 14.47
N VAL A 187 21.84 5.14 14.56
CA VAL A 187 20.84 5.44 15.59
C VAL A 187 19.57 4.69 15.22
N THR A 188 19.21 3.70 16.04
CA THR A 188 18.10 2.78 15.78
C THR A 188 16.87 3.07 16.64
N SER A 189 16.95 4.03 17.55
CA SER A 189 15.83 4.43 18.39
C SER A 189 15.72 5.96 18.49
N LEU A 190 14.51 6.48 18.30
CA LEU A 190 14.22 7.91 18.38
C LEU A 190 12.94 8.13 19.20
N THR A 191 12.87 9.28 19.86
CA THR A 191 11.62 9.79 20.45
C THR A 191 10.78 10.49 19.38
N ARG A 192 9.47 10.61 19.62
CA ARG A 192 8.57 11.41 18.79
C ARG A 192 9.01 12.88 18.75
N ALA A 193 9.55 13.41 19.83
CA ALA A 193 10.07 14.77 19.87
C ALA A 193 11.26 14.94 18.92
N GLN A 194 12.19 14.00 18.90
CA GLN A 194 13.30 13.99 17.93
C GLN A 194 12.82 13.88 16.49
N LEU A 195 11.88 12.97 16.20
CA LEU A 195 11.25 12.89 14.88
C LEU A 195 10.58 14.20 14.49
N THR A 196 9.83 14.82 15.41
CA THR A 196 9.22 16.13 15.19
C THR A 196 10.27 17.15 14.79
N THR A 197 11.34 17.33 15.60
CA THR A 197 12.40 18.30 15.30
C THR A 197 13.10 18.03 13.96
N LEU A 198 13.38 16.77 13.63
CA LEU A 198 13.96 16.38 12.35
C LEU A 198 13.07 16.86 11.20
N PHE A 199 11.77 16.53 11.22
CA PHE A 199 10.85 16.84 10.13
C PHE A 199 10.27 18.27 10.17
N THR A 200 10.51 19.06 11.21
CA THR A 200 10.12 20.48 11.26
C THR A 200 11.27 21.46 11.07
N THR A 201 12.49 21.09 11.48
CA THR A 201 13.66 21.99 11.49
C THR A 201 14.82 21.49 10.64
N GLY A 202 14.81 20.23 10.21
CA GLY A 202 15.85 19.63 9.38
C GLY A 202 16.88 18.83 10.19
N PRO A 203 18.07 18.60 9.62
CA PRO A 203 19.07 17.69 10.18
C PRO A 203 19.46 18.00 11.64
N GLN A 204 19.59 16.94 12.45
CA GLN A 204 19.94 17.05 13.88
C GLN A 204 21.13 16.14 14.21
N VAL A 205 21.86 16.44 15.28
CA VAL A 205 22.82 15.51 15.88
C VAL A 205 22.17 14.82 17.07
N ILE A 206 22.01 13.51 16.99
CA ILE A 206 21.38 12.68 18.02
C ILE A 206 22.34 11.53 18.32
N ASP A 207 22.67 11.32 19.59
CA ASP A 207 23.64 10.32 20.05
C ASP A 207 24.98 10.38 19.29
N GLY A 208 25.44 11.60 19.01
CA GLY A 208 26.69 11.84 18.27
C GLY A 208 26.63 11.55 16.77
N VAL A 209 25.46 11.20 16.23
CA VAL A 209 25.24 10.93 14.81
C VAL A 209 24.42 12.06 14.20
N ARG A 210 24.91 12.63 13.09
CA ARG A 210 24.12 13.55 12.28
C ARG A 210 23.07 12.78 11.49
N ILE A 211 21.80 13.09 11.71
CA ILE A 211 20.64 12.47 11.07
C ILE A 211 20.01 13.48 10.11
N VAL A 212 19.85 13.08 8.85
CA VAL A 212 19.24 13.86 7.76
C VAL A 212 17.89 13.25 7.40
N PRO A 213 16.77 13.96 7.57
CA PRO A 213 15.46 13.46 7.19
C PRO A 213 15.23 13.56 5.67
N CYS A 214 14.60 12.55 5.09
CA CYS A 214 14.23 12.47 3.68
C CYS A 214 12.71 12.54 3.52
N GLY A 215 12.24 13.15 2.43
CA GLY A 215 10.82 13.37 2.18
C GLY A 215 10.13 12.17 1.51
N ILE A 216 8.92 11.84 1.98
CA ILE A 216 8.02 10.88 1.31
C ILE A 216 7.31 11.55 0.14
N GLN A 217 7.08 10.86 -0.97
CA GLN A 217 6.30 11.38 -2.12
C GLN A 217 4.96 12.00 -1.69
N THR A 218 4.63 13.18 -2.21
CA THR A 218 3.52 14.02 -1.69
C THR A 218 2.12 13.45 -1.97
N SER A 219 1.97 12.56 -2.95
CA SER A 219 0.71 11.85 -3.22
C SER A 219 0.50 10.60 -2.35
N SER A 220 1.43 10.28 -1.45
CA SER A 220 1.33 9.13 -0.54
C SER A 220 0.38 9.39 0.63
N GLY A 221 -0.44 8.40 0.97
CA GLY A 221 -1.19 8.40 2.23
C GLY A 221 -0.26 8.32 3.44
N THR A 222 0.92 7.71 3.28
CA THR A 222 1.97 7.67 4.28
C THR A 222 2.58 9.02 4.53
N TYR A 223 2.79 9.84 3.50
CA TYR A 223 3.18 11.24 3.68
C TYR A 223 2.17 12.00 4.55
N SER A 224 0.88 11.89 4.22
CA SER A 224 -0.19 12.56 4.96
C SER A 224 -0.28 12.10 6.43
N PHE A 225 -0.13 10.79 6.67
CA PHE A 225 -0.12 10.24 8.04
C PHE A 225 1.17 10.59 8.80
N TRP A 226 2.32 10.58 8.14
CA TRP A 226 3.61 10.90 8.77
C TRP A 226 3.66 12.33 9.30
N GLN A 227 2.96 13.26 8.65
CA GLN A 227 2.79 14.63 9.16
C GLN A 227 1.99 14.69 10.46
N THR A 228 1.04 13.78 10.69
CA THR A 228 0.35 13.72 11.98
C THR A 228 1.24 13.13 13.08
N VAL A 229 2.07 12.13 12.73
CA VAL A 229 3.08 11.53 13.63
C VAL A 229 4.08 12.59 14.08
N THR A 230 4.71 13.27 13.12
CA THR A 230 5.78 14.26 13.35
C THR A 230 5.25 15.64 13.70
N THR A 231 3.95 15.88 13.57
CA THR A 231 3.30 17.20 13.72
C THR A 231 3.83 18.27 12.77
N ALA A 232 4.58 17.88 11.73
CA ALA A 232 5.10 18.79 10.72
C ALA A 232 3.99 19.20 9.74
N THR A 233 3.95 20.48 9.39
CA THR A 233 3.21 20.95 8.21
C THR A 233 3.94 20.56 6.92
N ALA A 234 3.21 20.49 5.80
CA ALA A 234 3.82 20.23 4.49
C ALA A 234 4.96 21.21 4.15
N ALA A 235 4.81 22.49 4.50
CA ALA A 235 5.85 23.51 4.27
C ALA A 235 7.11 23.23 5.10
N GLN A 236 6.94 22.93 6.40
CA GLN A 236 8.05 22.60 7.28
C GLN A 236 8.78 21.34 6.81
N GLU A 237 8.06 20.29 6.46
CA GLU A 237 8.67 19.04 6.00
C GLU A 237 9.42 19.24 4.67
N ASN A 238 8.88 20.04 3.75
CA ASN A 238 9.55 20.37 2.49
C ASN A 238 10.90 21.07 2.73
N THR A 239 10.94 22.03 3.66
CA THR A 239 12.18 22.71 4.05
C THR A 239 13.14 21.75 4.76
N ALA A 240 12.66 21.02 5.77
CA ALA A 240 13.46 20.14 6.60
C ALA A 240 14.12 18.99 5.84
N THR A 241 13.44 18.47 4.81
CA THR A 241 13.93 17.34 4.00
C THR A 241 14.69 17.75 2.74
N SER A 242 14.86 19.06 2.51
CA SER A 242 15.45 19.61 1.28
C SER A 242 16.87 19.09 1.02
N GLU A 243 17.71 18.95 2.05
CA GLU A 243 19.07 18.42 1.91
C GLU A 243 19.06 17.01 1.31
N CYS A 244 18.28 16.09 1.89
CA CYS A 244 18.20 14.73 1.37
C CYS A 244 17.57 14.67 -0.02
N ASN A 245 16.51 15.46 -0.27
CA ASN A 245 15.81 15.46 -1.55
C ASN A 245 16.69 16.02 -2.69
N ASN A 246 17.63 16.92 -2.37
CA ASN A 246 18.53 17.55 -3.33
C ASN A 246 19.86 16.79 -3.53
N LEU A 247 20.08 15.67 -2.80
CA LEU A 247 21.24 14.81 -3.05
C LEU A 247 21.25 14.35 -4.51
N GLN A 248 22.44 14.26 -5.09
CA GLN A 248 22.60 13.94 -6.50
C GLN A 248 23.21 12.56 -6.70
N VAL A 249 22.66 11.81 -7.65
CA VAL A 249 23.23 10.55 -8.14
C VAL A 249 23.33 10.66 -9.65
N GLY A 250 24.54 10.50 -10.20
CA GLY A 250 24.77 10.70 -11.63
C GLY A 250 24.44 12.12 -12.14
N GLY A 251 24.54 13.14 -11.27
CA GLY A 251 24.23 14.53 -11.62
C GLY A 251 22.74 14.90 -11.59
N VAL A 252 21.86 13.98 -11.20
CA VAL A 252 20.41 14.21 -11.08
C VAL A 252 19.99 14.18 -9.62
N ALA A 253 19.16 15.14 -9.21
CA ALA A 253 18.59 15.15 -7.86
C ALA A 253 17.68 13.93 -7.65
N VAL A 254 17.87 13.23 -6.52
CA VAL A 254 17.11 12.02 -6.18
C VAL A 254 15.64 12.31 -5.83
N GLY A 255 15.31 13.53 -5.44
CA GLY A 255 13.97 13.95 -5.09
C GLY A 255 13.41 13.24 -3.86
N ARG A 256 12.08 13.24 -3.73
CA ARG A 256 11.33 12.53 -2.66
C ARG A 256 11.19 11.05 -3.03
N SER A 257 11.16 10.16 -2.04
CA SER A 257 11.07 8.70 -2.25
C SER A 257 9.74 8.11 -1.83
N GLN A 258 9.45 6.89 -2.29
CA GLN A 258 8.42 6.04 -1.73
C GLN A 258 8.80 5.60 -0.31
N GLU A 259 7.81 5.54 0.59
CA GLU A 259 7.99 5.15 2.00
C GLU A 259 8.40 3.68 2.23
N SER A 260 8.44 2.87 1.17
CA SER A 260 8.79 1.45 1.22
C SER A 260 9.95 1.08 0.32
N ASP A 261 10.62 2.05 -0.30
CA ASP A 261 11.75 1.79 -1.17
C ASP A 261 13.06 1.91 -0.39
N ALA A 262 13.49 0.79 0.17
CA ALA A 262 14.76 0.69 0.89
C ALA A 262 15.99 0.92 -0.01
N LEU A 263 15.93 0.62 -1.31
CA LEU A 263 17.04 0.89 -2.24
C LEU A 263 17.22 2.39 -2.42
N GLN A 264 16.11 3.11 -2.56
CA GLN A 264 16.11 4.56 -2.64
C GLN A 264 16.64 5.22 -1.36
N LEU A 265 16.34 4.66 -0.19
CA LEU A 265 16.90 5.14 1.08
C LEU A 265 18.42 4.88 1.16
N LYS A 266 18.87 3.68 0.76
CA LYS A 266 20.30 3.36 0.70
C LYS A 266 21.04 4.30 -0.25
N THR A 267 20.53 4.45 -1.46
CA THR A 267 21.07 5.35 -2.49
C THR A 267 21.25 6.78 -1.97
N ARG A 268 20.27 7.28 -1.20
CA ARG A 268 20.36 8.58 -0.53
C ARG A 268 21.47 8.62 0.51
N GLY A 269 21.57 7.62 1.39
CA GLY A 269 22.65 7.62 2.38
C GLY A 269 24.04 7.43 1.78
N ASP A 270 24.17 6.66 0.70
CA ASP A 270 25.44 6.54 -0.03
C ASP A 270 25.82 7.88 -0.69
N ALA A 271 24.85 8.57 -1.31
CA ALA A 271 25.06 9.90 -1.88
C ALA A 271 25.42 10.94 -0.81
N LEU A 272 24.77 10.88 0.35
CA LEU A 272 25.10 11.74 1.49
C LEU A 272 26.51 11.44 2.00
N ALA A 273 26.91 10.17 2.11
CA ALA A 273 28.24 9.79 2.56
C ALA A 273 29.36 10.24 1.61
N ALA A 274 29.04 10.43 0.32
CA ALA A 274 29.95 10.99 -0.66
C ALA A 274 30.14 12.51 -0.54
N VAL A 275 29.27 13.22 0.19
CA VAL A 275 29.44 14.66 0.48
C VAL A 275 30.57 14.84 1.50
N ALA A 276 31.48 15.78 1.22
CA ALA A 276 32.62 16.05 2.10
C ALA A 276 32.17 16.35 3.55
N GLY A 277 32.73 15.61 4.52
CA GLY A 277 32.38 15.73 5.93
C GLY A 277 31.11 14.99 6.36
N GLN A 278 30.44 14.27 5.46
CA GLN A 278 29.15 13.59 5.74
C GLN A 278 29.23 12.06 5.71
N ALA A 279 30.44 11.48 5.60
CA ALA A 279 30.65 10.03 5.52
C ALA A 279 30.01 9.23 6.68
N ASN A 280 29.85 9.87 7.84
CA ASN A 280 29.28 9.26 9.05
C ASN A 280 27.83 9.68 9.31
N SER A 281 27.16 10.36 8.37
CA SER A 281 25.77 10.79 8.54
C SER A 281 24.78 9.65 8.23
N GLN A 282 23.62 9.71 8.87
CA GLN A 282 22.52 8.77 8.70
C GLN A 282 21.36 9.46 7.99
N VAL A 283 20.69 8.74 7.09
CA VAL A 283 19.41 9.19 6.53
C VAL A 283 18.25 8.47 7.20
N VAL A 284 17.13 9.17 7.37
CA VAL A 284 15.87 8.61 7.88
C VAL A 284 14.67 9.05 7.06
N ILE A 285 13.64 8.22 6.98
CA ILE A 285 12.37 8.53 6.32
C ILE A 285 11.22 7.86 7.07
N GLY A 286 10.02 8.44 7.09
CA GLY A 286 8.84 7.74 7.58
C GLY A 286 8.59 6.47 6.76
N TYR A 287 8.36 5.33 7.43
CA TYR A 287 8.40 4.01 6.82
C TYR A 287 7.31 3.10 7.38
N SER A 288 6.65 2.36 6.50
CA SER A 288 5.62 1.38 6.85
C SER A 288 6.25 0.09 7.36
N ALA A 289 5.92 -0.32 8.59
CA ALA A 289 6.38 -1.57 9.15
C ALA A 289 5.79 -2.77 8.42
N ALA A 290 4.56 -2.69 7.92
CA ALA A 290 3.98 -3.75 7.09
C ALA A 290 4.82 -4.00 5.83
N ASN A 291 5.19 -2.95 5.09
CA ASN A 291 6.06 -3.11 3.91
C ASN A 291 7.48 -3.56 4.27
N PHE A 292 8.03 -3.09 5.39
CA PHE A 292 9.32 -3.59 5.87
C PHE A 292 9.26 -5.10 6.13
N ILE A 293 8.22 -5.57 6.82
CA ILE A 293 8.00 -6.99 7.10
C ILE A 293 7.78 -7.78 5.81
N SER A 294 6.90 -7.32 4.91
CA SER A 294 6.56 -8.07 3.69
C SER A 294 7.77 -8.25 2.78
N VAL A 295 8.60 -7.23 2.63
CA VAL A 295 9.84 -7.31 1.85
C VAL A 295 10.88 -8.18 2.57
N SER A 296 11.08 -7.98 3.87
CA SER A 296 12.07 -8.75 4.66
C SER A 296 11.74 -10.24 4.71
N ASN A 297 10.45 -10.59 4.67
CA ASN A 297 9.96 -11.96 4.67
C ASN A 297 9.89 -12.56 3.24
N GLY A 298 10.22 -11.79 2.20
CA GLY A 298 10.16 -12.22 0.81
C GLY A 298 8.75 -12.30 0.20
N ALA A 299 7.73 -11.81 0.91
CA ALA A 299 6.34 -11.81 0.43
C ALA A 299 6.09 -10.75 -0.66
N SER A 300 6.79 -9.61 -0.57
CA SER A 300 6.78 -8.52 -1.55
C SER A 300 8.04 -8.53 -2.41
N THR A 301 7.97 -7.89 -3.59
CA THR A 301 9.14 -7.69 -4.45
C THR A 301 10.22 -6.97 -3.67
N SER A 302 11.35 -7.64 -3.50
CA SER A 302 12.45 -7.06 -2.75
C SER A 302 13.13 -5.96 -3.56
N THR A 303 12.94 -4.71 -3.14
CA THR A 303 13.88 -3.63 -3.46
C THR A 303 15.12 -3.71 -2.57
N ILE A 304 15.26 -4.73 -1.70
CA ILE A 304 16.38 -4.89 -0.77
C ILE A 304 17.32 -5.96 -1.34
N PRO A 305 18.46 -5.59 -1.95
CA PRO A 305 19.56 -6.53 -2.13
C PRO A 305 19.94 -7.12 -0.76
N SER A 306 20.27 -8.41 -0.71
CA SER A 306 20.67 -9.14 0.50
C SER A 306 21.90 -8.57 1.24
N THR A 307 22.50 -7.51 0.71
CA THR A 307 23.65 -6.76 1.23
C THR A 307 23.28 -5.38 1.80
N VAL A 308 22.00 -5.00 1.83
CA VAL A 308 21.56 -3.65 2.22
C VAL A 308 21.15 -3.60 3.70
N ASN A 309 21.93 -2.85 4.49
CA ASN A 309 21.73 -2.64 5.93
C ASN A 309 20.70 -1.53 6.23
N VAL A 310 19.54 -1.54 5.56
CA VAL A 310 18.41 -0.66 5.89
C VAL A 310 17.61 -1.31 7.01
N GLY A 311 17.40 -0.58 8.10
CA GLY A 311 16.60 -1.04 9.23
C GLY A 311 15.34 -0.20 9.43
N ILE A 312 14.43 -0.70 10.27
CA ILE A 312 13.30 0.05 10.80
C ILE A 312 13.52 0.34 12.28
N GLY A 313 13.39 1.60 12.66
CA GLY A 313 13.73 2.10 13.98
C GLY A 313 12.66 1.85 15.03
N ALA A 314 13.08 1.83 16.29
CA ALA A 314 12.22 1.76 17.47
C ALA A 314 11.84 3.16 17.96
N ILE A 315 10.65 3.28 18.56
CA ILE A 315 10.19 4.53 19.20
C ILE A 315 10.40 4.42 20.71
N SER A 316 11.39 5.14 21.23
CA SER A 316 11.74 5.15 22.66
C SER A 316 10.79 5.99 23.51
N ASP A 317 10.11 6.97 22.92
CA ASP A 317 9.04 7.73 23.56
C ASP A 317 8.06 8.24 22.50
N ALA A 318 6.81 7.80 22.54
CA ALA A 318 5.74 8.24 21.65
C ALA A 318 5.09 9.58 22.07
N GLY A 319 5.58 10.17 23.16
CA GLY A 319 5.01 11.30 23.87
C GLY A 319 4.47 10.87 25.24
N GLY A 320 4.65 11.71 26.25
CA GLY A 320 4.17 11.44 27.61
C GLY A 320 4.89 10.27 28.32
N GLY A 321 6.09 9.89 27.87
CA GLY A 321 6.88 8.80 28.47
C GLY A 321 6.49 7.40 28.00
N VAL A 322 5.67 7.27 26.96
CA VAL A 322 5.20 5.97 26.46
C VAL A 322 6.24 5.34 25.53
N VAL A 323 6.93 4.30 26.01
CA VAL A 323 7.88 3.53 25.21
C VAL A 323 7.14 2.51 24.34
N LEU A 324 7.23 2.62 23.00
CA LEU A 324 6.61 1.65 22.09
C LEU A 324 7.59 0.55 21.64
N GLY A 325 8.89 0.86 21.60
CA GLY A 325 9.91 -0.05 21.10
C GLY A 325 9.84 -0.24 19.59
N SER A 326 10.25 -1.42 19.13
CA SER A 326 10.28 -1.79 17.71
C SER A 326 8.86 -2.04 17.15
N PRO A 327 8.55 -1.60 15.91
CA PRO A 327 7.29 -1.95 15.26
C PRO A 327 7.24 -3.41 14.79
N ILE A 328 8.38 -4.11 14.79
CA ILE A 328 8.50 -5.52 14.39
C ILE A 328 8.96 -6.39 15.56
N ILE A 329 8.56 -7.67 15.54
CA ILE A 329 9.00 -8.71 16.45
C ILE A 329 9.88 -9.71 15.66
N GLY A 330 11.02 -10.08 16.26
CA GLY A 330 12.02 -10.99 15.72
C GLY A 330 13.38 -10.30 15.56
N ALA A 331 14.47 -11.05 15.80
CA ALA A 331 15.84 -10.56 15.61
C ALA A 331 16.32 -10.75 14.15
N THR A 332 15.78 -11.76 13.47
CA THR A 332 16.01 -12.06 12.06
C THR A 332 14.68 -12.41 11.41
N ALA A 333 14.57 -12.22 10.09
CA ALA A 333 13.39 -12.66 9.35
C ALA A 333 13.13 -14.17 9.54
N PRO A 334 11.87 -14.63 9.55
CA PRO A 334 10.66 -13.85 9.31
C PRO A 334 10.26 -12.97 10.50
N PHE A 335 9.90 -11.71 10.22
CA PHE A 335 9.37 -10.77 11.20
C PHE A 335 7.85 -10.85 11.30
N THR A 336 7.32 -10.45 12.44
CA THR A 336 5.86 -10.26 12.64
C THR A 336 5.57 -8.86 13.17
N PRO A 337 4.35 -8.32 12.95
CA PRO A 337 3.96 -7.01 13.49
C PRO A 337 3.97 -7.00 15.01
N ASN A 338 4.43 -5.91 15.63
CA ASN A 338 4.27 -5.71 17.08
C ASN A 338 2.86 -5.16 17.39
N PRO A 339 1.96 -5.95 18.04
CA PRO A 339 0.60 -5.51 18.29
C PRO A 339 0.48 -4.27 19.17
N THR A 340 1.36 -4.10 20.15
CA THR A 340 1.38 -2.91 21.04
C THR A 340 1.79 -1.66 20.29
N PHE A 341 2.84 -1.77 19.47
CA PHE A 341 3.28 -0.65 18.63
C PHE A 341 2.18 -0.24 17.68
N TYR A 342 1.62 -1.23 16.96
CA TYR A 342 0.54 -0.97 16.03
C TYR A 342 -0.60 -0.34 16.81
N ALA A 343 -1.09 -0.90 17.92
CA ALA A 343 -2.22 -0.41 18.76
C ALA A 343 -2.18 1.09 19.10
N ASN A 344 -1.00 1.70 19.13
CA ASN A 344 -0.83 3.11 19.40
C ASN A 344 -1.62 4.02 18.42
N SER A 345 -2.27 5.06 18.93
CA SER A 345 -3.11 5.98 18.15
C SER A 345 -2.32 7.03 17.35
N VAL A 346 -1.03 7.21 17.65
CA VAL A 346 -0.13 8.15 16.95
C VAL A 346 0.61 7.41 15.85
N PHE A 347 1.24 6.28 16.17
CA PHE A 347 2.10 5.54 15.25
C PHE A 347 1.36 4.42 14.49
N GLY A 348 0.16 4.04 14.92
CA GLY A 348 -0.64 3.05 14.22
C GLY A 348 -1.73 3.66 13.36
N ARG A 349 -1.96 3.07 12.19
CA ARG A 349 -3.00 3.51 11.24
C ARG A 349 -3.75 2.35 10.63
N ASN A 350 -5.03 2.53 10.39
CA ASN A 350 -5.76 1.62 9.51
C ASN A 350 -5.39 1.90 8.05
N VAL A 351 -5.43 0.87 7.22
CA VAL A 351 -5.32 0.95 5.76
C VAL A 351 -6.63 0.52 5.12
N TYR A 352 -6.93 1.08 3.95
CA TYR A 352 -8.26 1.09 3.38
C TYR A 352 -8.28 0.70 1.90
N ASN A 353 -9.37 0.03 1.52
CA ASN A 353 -9.86 0.06 0.15
C ASN A 353 -10.97 1.11 0.07
N VAL A 354 -10.98 1.91 -0.99
CA VAL A 354 -11.89 3.03 -1.17
C VAL A 354 -12.81 2.72 -2.33
N LEU A 355 -14.11 2.89 -2.10
CA LEU A 355 -15.17 2.74 -3.09
C LEU A 355 -16.01 4.04 -3.15
N PRO A 356 -16.68 4.33 -4.27
CA PRO A 356 -17.79 5.28 -4.26
C PRO A 356 -18.84 4.83 -3.24
N THR A 357 -19.39 5.76 -2.45
CA THR A 357 -20.37 5.40 -1.41
C THR A 357 -21.63 4.78 -2.00
N SER A 358 -22.02 5.17 -3.21
CA SER A 358 -23.11 4.55 -3.97
C SER A 358 -22.86 3.06 -4.26
N VAL A 359 -21.60 2.65 -4.44
CA VAL A 359 -21.20 1.25 -4.63
C VAL A 359 -21.14 0.52 -3.29
N ALA A 360 -20.52 1.13 -2.28
CA ALA A 360 -20.33 0.50 -0.97
C ALA A 360 -21.63 0.31 -0.18
N THR A 361 -22.55 1.27 -0.25
CA THR A 361 -23.75 1.34 0.61
C THR A 361 -25.08 1.42 -0.15
N GLY A 362 -25.08 1.79 -1.43
CA GLY A 362 -26.30 1.84 -2.26
C GLY A 362 -26.83 0.45 -2.62
N GLY A 363 -27.95 0.35 -3.35
CA GLY A 363 -28.48 -0.94 -3.83
C GLY A 363 -27.59 -1.61 -4.88
N GLY A 364 -27.68 -2.95 -5.02
CA GLY A 364 -26.93 -3.70 -6.03
C GLY A 364 -25.46 -3.97 -5.66
N ASN A 365 -24.60 -4.19 -6.66
CA ASN A 365 -23.14 -4.35 -6.50
C ASN A 365 -22.71 -5.49 -5.54
N ALA A 366 -23.50 -6.55 -5.44
CA ALA A 366 -23.28 -7.62 -4.46
C ALA A 366 -21.90 -8.28 -4.59
N ALA A 367 -21.37 -8.40 -5.83
CA ALA A 367 -20.06 -8.99 -6.08
C ALA A 367 -18.93 -8.21 -5.41
N ILE A 368 -18.84 -6.89 -5.66
CA ILE A 368 -17.78 -6.05 -5.09
C ILE A 368 -17.98 -5.84 -3.59
N LYS A 369 -19.23 -5.73 -3.12
CA LYS A 369 -19.52 -5.67 -1.68
C LYS A 369 -19.07 -6.92 -0.94
N ALA A 370 -19.32 -8.11 -1.48
CA ALA A 370 -18.85 -9.35 -0.87
C ALA A 370 -17.32 -9.40 -0.71
N LEU A 371 -16.56 -8.73 -1.59
CA LEU A 371 -15.10 -8.66 -1.50
C LEU A 371 -14.64 -7.75 -0.35
N PHE A 372 -15.26 -6.57 -0.20
CA PHE A 372 -14.75 -5.50 0.67
C PHE A 372 -15.57 -5.26 1.94
N VAL A 373 -16.91 -5.35 1.87
CA VAL A 373 -17.84 -4.88 2.90
C VAL A 373 -18.36 -6.04 3.76
N SER A 374 -18.29 -5.90 5.08
CA SER A 374 -18.73 -6.95 6.02
C SER A 374 -20.22 -6.87 6.39
N THR A 375 -20.89 -5.76 6.07
CA THR A 375 -22.33 -5.60 6.28
C THR A 375 -22.94 -4.79 5.15
N PHE A 376 -23.81 -5.41 4.36
CA PHE A 376 -24.48 -4.74 3.24
C PHE A 376 -25.85 -5.33 2.95
N THR A 377 -26.71 -4.52 2.34
CA THR A 377 -27.99 -4.97 1.80
C THR A 377 -27.81 -5.40 0.35
N ASP A 378 -28.29 -6.60 0.02
CA ASP A 378 -28.23 -7.15 -1.33
C ASP A 378 -29.40 -6.67 -2.22
N ALA A 379 -29.47 -7.16 -3.46
CA ALA A 379 -30.52 -6.78 -4.39
C ALA A 379 -31.93 -7.26 -3.98
N THR A 380 -32.02 -8.24 -3.07
CA THR A 380 -33.28 -8.77 -2.51
C THR A 380 -33.72 -8.01 -1.26
N GLN A 381 -33.02 -6.92 -0.91
CA GLN A 381 -33.20 -6.15 0.33
C GLN A 381 -32.85 -6.95 1.61
N THR A 382 -32.08 -8.03 1.49
CA THR A 382 -31.62 -8.79 2.64
C THR A 382 -30.33 -8.18 3.18
N THR A 383 -30.29 -7.88 4.48
CA THR A 383 -29.05 -7.48 5.15
C THR A 383 -28.15 -8.69 5.37
N ILE A 384 -26.99 -8.69 4.73
CA ILE A 384 -25.95 -9.69 4.90
C ILE A 384 -24.95 -9.17 5.93
N VAL A 385 -24.68 -9.98 6.96
CA VAL A 385 -23.65 -9.73 7.97
C VAL A 385 -22.67 -10.91 7.94
N THR A 386 -21.54 -10.72 7.28
CA THR A 386 -20.49 -11.73 7.15
C THR A 386 -19.16 -11.01 6.98
N PRO A 387 -18.03 -11.51 7.51
CA PRO A 387 -16.73 -10.97 7.14
C PRO A 387 -16.60 -10.89 5.62
N SER A 388 -16.16 -9.75 5.11
CA SER A 388 -15.85 -9.64 3.69
C SER A 388 -14.76 -10.65 3.31
N ARG A 389 -14.66 -11.00 2.03
CA ARG A 389 -13.66 -12.00 1.60
C ARG A 389 -12.22 -11.56 1.88
N ILE A 390 -11.94 -10.26 1.80
CA ILE A 390 -10.64 -9.71 2.21
C ILE A 390 -10.45 -9.86 3.72
N CYS A 391 -11.47 -9.53 4.52
CA CYS A 391 -11.39 -9.67 5.98
C CYS A 391 -11.22 -11.11 6.44
N ALA A 392 -11.75 -12.08 5.70
CA ALA A 392 -11.58 -13.50 5.96
C ALA A 392 -10.16 -14.01 5.62
N ALA A 393 -9.42 -13.32 4.76
CA ALA A 393 -8.08 -13.70 4.32
C ALA A 393 -6.98 -13.19 5.28
N THR A 394 -7.16 -13.41 6.58
CA THR A 394 -6.27 -12.90 7.64
C THR A 394 -4.84 -13.42 7.54
N SER A 395 -4.63 -14.64 7.05
CA SER A 395 -3.30 -15.19 6.81
C SER A 395 -2.52 -14.32 5.82
N THR A 396 -3.14 -13.93 4.71
CA THR A 396 -2.52 -13.04 3.72
C THR A 396 -2.26 -11.67 4.32
N ILE A 397 -3.21 -11.08 5.04
CA ILE A 397 -3.03 -9.78 5.73
C ILE A 397 -1.78 -9.82 6.63
N ASN A 398 -1.64 -10.88 7.45
CA ASN A 398 -0.53 -11.03 8.38
C ASN A 398 0.80 -11.33 7.68
N THR A 399 0.80 -12.12 6.60
CA THR A 399 2.00 -12.39 5.78
C THR A 399 2.63 -11.09 5.25
N PHE A 400 1.79 -10.11 4.90
CA PHE A 400 2.23 -8.79 4.44
C PHE A 400 2.43 -7.78 5.58
N GLY A 401 2.54 -8.24 6.83
CA GLY A 401 2.90 -7.40 7.97
C GLY A 401 1.82 -6.43 8.46
N PHE A 402 0.58 -6.58 7.99
CA PHE A 402 -0.56 -5.87 8.55
C PHE A 402 -1.19 -6.67 9.70
N LEU A 403 -1.81 -5.99 10.66
CA LEU A 403 -2.65 -6.65 11.66
C LEU A 403 -4.11 -6.65 11.21
N ALA A 404 -4.78 -7.78 11.41
CA ALA A 404 -6.24 -7.85 11.33
C ALA A 404 -6.89 -6.88 12.35
N ILE A 405 -8.05 -6.33 11.99
CA ILE A 405 -8.77 -5.34 12.79
C ILE A 405 -10.24 -5.72 12.94
N SER A 406 -10.83 -5.38 14.08
CA SER A 406 -12.24 -5.64 14.36
C SER A 406 -13.20 -4.85 13.46
N THR A 407 -12.76 -3.68 12.98
CA THR A 407 -13.55 -2.83 12.08
C THR A 407 -13.44 -3.24 10.61
N CYS A 408 -12.80 -4.37 10.30
CA CYS A 408 -12.56 -4.79 8.93
C CYS A 408 -13.86 -4.87 8.12
N GLY A 409 -13.88 -4.21 6.97
CA GLY A 409 -15.04 -4.17 6.08
C GLY A 409 -16.15 -3.20 6.51
N SER A 410 -15.90 -2.35 7.51
CA SER A 410 -16.83 -1.28 7.92
C SER A 410 -16.99 -0.22 6.82
N THR A 411 -18.19 0.34 6.71
CA THR A 411 -18.54 1.43 5.78
C THR A 411 -18.82 2.76 6.50
N THR A 412 -18.47 2.85 7.78
CA THR A 412 -18.77 4.02 8.61
C THR A 412 -17.90 5.23 8.27
N LEU A 413 -16.66 5.01 7.83
CA LEU A 413 -15.74 6.09 7.49
C LEU A 413 -15.98 6.56 6.05
N LYS A 414 -16.38 7.82 5.93
CA LYS A 414 -16.66 8.46 4.64
C LYS A 414 -15.78 9.70 4.48
N GLY A 415 -15.60 10.13 3.24
CA GLY A 415 -14.92 11.39 2.96
C GLY A 415 -15.13 11.89 1.54
N ASN A 416 -14.49 13.02 1.28
CA ASN A 416 -14.54 13.81 0.08
C ASN A 416 -13.58 13.27 -0.97
N TYR A 417 -13.77 13.83 -2.15
CA TYR A 417 -12.76 13.82 -3.17
C TYR A 417 -11.62 14.75 -2.77
N LEU A 418 -10.41 14.39 -3.16
CA LEU A 418 -9.32 15.36 -3.17
C LEU A 418 -9.61 16.36 -4.29
N THR A 419 -10.10 17.55 -3.94
CA THR A 419 -10.24 18.66 -4.86
C THR A 419 -8.87 19.29 -5.08
N GLY A 420 -8.34 19.19 -6.31
CA GLY A 420 -7.06 19.76 -6.69
C GLY A 420 -6.52 19.05 -7.93
N VAL A 421 -6.09 19.83 -8.92
CA VAL A 421 -5.30 19.33 -10.05
C VAL A 421 -3.96 18.82 -9.54
N SER A 422 -3.51 17.70 -10.15
CA SER A 422 -2.25 17.00 -9.95
C SER A 422 -1.03 17.90 -9.88
#